data_AF-A0A8H9GD99-F1
#
_entry.id   AF-A0A8H9GD99-F1
#
_cell.length_a   1.000
_cell.length_b   1.000
_cell.length_c   1.000
_cell.angle_alpha   90.00
_cell.angle_beta   90.00
_cell.angle_gamma   90.00
#
_symmetry.space_group_name_H-M   'P 1'
#
loop_
_entity.id
_entity.type
_entity.pdbx_description
1 polymer ?
#
loop_
_entity_poly.entity_id
_entity_poly.type
_entity_poly.pdbx_seq_one_letter_code
_entity_poly.pdbx_strand_id
1 'polypeptide(L)'
;MSDAQTDEKRSRPVFWKAYSFGLVTGAFFLVSWVGQFVFQAIGFANEASDHGGTFSWAEYWPDFLASTFENWQSEFLQLIWQAAGLMLFYFWGSSQSREGDQRLEAKVDALLRERGIDPVGIDRQTRKLAESE
;
A
#
# COMPACT_ATOMS: atom_id res chain seq x y z
N MET A 1 3.72 -46.17 17.41
CA MET A 1 4.98 -45.79 16.72
C MET A 1 4.69 -45.69 15.24
N SER A 2 5.21 -44.61 14.64
CA SER A 2 5.30 -44.30 13.20
C SER A 2 4.24 -43.35 12.64
N ASP A 3 4.42 -42.07 12.98
CA ASP A 3 4.08 -40.93 12.14
C ASP A 3 4.79 -41.06 10.79
N ALA A 4 4.04 -41.36 9.73
CA ALA A 4 4.50 -41.09 8.37
C ALA A 4 4.17 -39.63 8.05
N GLN A 5 5.00 -38.71 8.56
CA GLN A 5 5.06 -37.34 8.04
C GLN A 5 5.45 -37.42 6.56
N THR A 6 4.45 -37.30 5.68
CA THR A 6 4.69 -37.00 4.27
C THR A 6 5.25 -35.59 4.19
N ASP A 7 6.54 -35.49 3.92
CA ASP A 7 7.27 -34.26 3.62
C ASP A 7 6.68 -33.63 2.35
N GLU A 8 5.65 -32.80 2.53
CA GLU A 8 5.02 -32.02 1.48
C GLU A 8 6.02 -30.94 1.06
N LYS A 9 6.86 -31.23 0.06
CA LYS A 9 7.75 -30.25 -0.58
C LYS A 9 6.90 -29.10 -1.13
N ARG A 10 6.74 -28.06 -0.32
CA ARG A 10 6.07 -26.81 -0.68
C ARG A 10 6.88 -26.15 -1.80
N SER A 11 6.53 -26.47 -3.05
CA SER A 11 7.19 -25.93 -4.23
C SER A 11 7.03 -24.41 -4.22
N ARG A 12 8.14 -23.68 -4.08
CA ARG A 12 8.12 -22.20 -4.11
C ARG A 12 7.48 -21.76 -5.42
N PRO A 13 6.54 -20.79 -5.41
CA PRO A 13 5.92 -20.32 -6.63
C PRO A 13 6.99 -19.78 -7.58
N VAL A 14 6.83 -20.08 -8.87
CA VAL A 14 7.71 -19.55 -9.92
C VAL A 14 7.75 -18.02 -9.84
N PHE A 15 8.93 -17.43 -10.03
CA PHE A 15 9.19 -15.98 -9.88
C PHE A 15 8.10 -15.11 -10.56
N TRP A 16 7.71 -15.46 -11.79
CA TRP A 16 6.66 -14.75 -12.53
C TRP A 16 5.28 -14.76 -11.86
N LYS A 17 4.92 -15.82 -11.13
CA LYS A 17 3.66 -15.85 -10.36
C LYS A 17 3.78 -15.07 -9.05
N ALA A 18 4.94 -15.17 -8.39
CA ALA A 18 5.23 -14.46 -7.15
C ALA A 18 5.26 -12.93 -7.33
N TYR A 19 5.74 -12.45 -8.50
CA TYR A 19 5.84 -11.03 -8.83
C TYR A 19 4.90 -10.60 -9.97
N SER A 20 3.87 -11.39 -10.25
CA SER A 20 2.93 -11.17 -11.36
C SER A 20 2.29 -9.77 -11.32
N PHE A 21 1.85 -9.32 -10.15
CA PHE A 21 1.29 -7.98 -9.96
C PHE A 21 2.29 -6.88 -10.34
N GLY A 22 3.53 -6.95 -9.84
CA GLY A 22 4.55 -5.95 -10.14
C GLY A 22 4.93 -5.90 -11.62
N LEU A 23 4.96 -7.06 -12.28
CA LEU A 23 5.25 -7.15 -13.71
C LEU A 23 4.11 -6.58 -14.58
N VAL A 24 2.87 -6.91 -14.28
CA VAL A 24 1.71 -6.40 -15.02
C VAL A 24 1.61 -4.88 -14.84
N THR A 25 1.72 -4.39 -13.60
CA THR A 25 1.72 -2.95 -13.30
C THR A 25 2.90 -2.24 -13.95
N GLY A 26 4.10 -2.84 -13.90
CA GLY A 26 5.28 -2.31 -14.58
C GLY A 26 5.13 -2.25 -16.09
N ALA A 27 4.48 -3.24 -16.70
CA ALA A 27 4.18 -3.23 -18.13
C ALA A 27 3.20 -2.10 -18.49
N PHE A 28 2.11 -1.93 -17.73
CA PHE A 28 1.19 -0.81 -17.91
C PHE A 28 1.89 0.54 -17.77
N PHE A 29 2.75 0.68 -16.75
CA PHE A 29 3.55 1.88 -16.53
C PHE A 29 4.47 2.19 -17.72
N LEU A 30 5.18 1.18 -18.25
CA LEU A 30 6.07 1.37 -19.41
C LEU A 30 5.27 1.76 -20.65
N VAL A 31 4.12 1.13 -20.90
CA VAL A 31 3.24 1.48 -22.02
C VAL A 31 2.74 2.92 -21.89
N SER A 32 2.29 3.34 -20.71
CA SER A 32 1.83 4.71 -20.49
C SER A 32 2.97 5.72 -20.61
N TRP A 33 4.17 5.38 -20.11
CA TRP A 33 5.34 6.27 -20.16
C TRP A 33 5.85 6.45 -21.60
N VAL A 34 5.87 5.38 -22.40
CA VAL A 34 6.15 5.46 -23.85
C VAL A 34 5.07 6.26 -24.56
N GLY A 35 3.79 6.09 -24.19
CA GLY A 35 2.70 6.91 -24.69
C GLY A 35 2.94 8.40 -24.42
N GLN A 36 3.22 8.77 -23.17
CA GLN A 36 3.54 10.14 -22.78
C GLN A 36 4.72 10.69 -23.60
N PHE A 37 5.81 9.91 -23.74
CA PHE A 37 6.96 10.28 -24.55
C PHE A 37 6.53 10.64 -25.99
N VAL A 38 5.80 9.75 -26.67
CA VAL A 38 5.39 9.96 -28.05
C VAL A 38 4.45 11.18 -28.17
N PHE A 39 3.43 11.28 -27.33
CA PHE A 39 2.48 12.40 -27.38
C PHE A 39 3.15 13.75 -27.07
N GLN A 40 4.05 13.80 -26.09
CA GLN A 40 4.81 15.00 -25.78
C GLN A 40 5.77 15.38 -26.92
N ALA A 41 6.41 14.40 -27.56
CA ALA A 41 7.28 14.66 -28.72
C ALA A 41 6.50 15.24 -29.90
N ILE A 42 5.28 14.74 -30.15
CA ILE A 42 4.36 15.29 -31.17
C ILE A 42 3.99 16.74 -30.82
N GLY A 43 3.60 17.01 -29.57
CA GLY A 43 3.28 18.36 -29.11
C GLY A 43 4.45 19.33 -29.26
N PHE A 44 5.63 18.92 -28.80
CA PHE A 44 6.87 19.69 -28.90
C PHE A 44 7.25 19.99 -30.35
N ALA A 45 7.12 19.01 -31.25
CA ALA A 45 7.40 19.19 -32.68
C ALA A 45 6.43 20.15 -33.35
N ASN A 46 5.14 20.05 -33.03
CA ASN A 46 4.11 20.96 -33.55
C ASN A 46 4.37 22.40 -33.09
N GLU A 47 4.69 22.58 -31.81
CA GLU A 47 4.95 23.90 -31.24
C GLU A 47 6.23 24.54 -31.80
N ALA A 48 7.28 23.76 -32.03
CA ALA A 48 8.46 24.22 -32.74
C ALA A 48 8.12 24.66 -34.17
N SER A 49 7.32 23.87 -34.90
CA SER A 49 6.90 24.20 -36.27
C SER A 49 6.06 25.49 -36.34
N ASP A 50 5.13 25.69 -35.39
CA ASP A 50 4.28 26.88 -35.34
C ASP A 50 5.07 28.16 -35.07
N HIS A 51 6.19 28.06 -34.35
CA HIS A 51 7.12 29.16 -34.09
C HIS A 51 8.25 29.28 -35.12
N GLY A 52 8.21 28.52 -36.22
CA GLY A 52 9.22 28.52 -37.28
C GLY A 52 10.56 27.87 -36.90
N GLY A 53 10.60 27.14 -35.79
CA GLY A 53 11.73 26.34 -35.34
C GLY A 53 11.73 24.92 -35.89
N THR A 54 12.80 24.18 -35.60
CA THR A 54 12.95 22.76 -35.95
C THR A 54 13.02 21.93 -34.68
N PHE A 55 12.47 20.72 -34.70
CA PHE A 55 12.53 19.80 -33.57
C PHE A 55 13.97 19.52 -33.13
N SER A 56 14.24 19.68 -31.82
CA SER A 56 15.55 19.49 -31.20
C SER A 56 15.48 18.45 -30.08
N TRP A 57 16.15 17.30 -30.26
CA TRP A 57 16.25 16.27 -29.22
C TRP A 57 16.95 16.76 -27.94
N ALA A 58 17.85 17.74 -28.07
CA ALA A 58 18.60 18.29 -26.94
C ALA A 58 17.72 19.15 -26.02
N GLU A 59 16.64 19.73 -26.55
CA GLU A 59 15.67 20.51 -25.79
C GLU A 59 14.51 19.64 -25.30
N TYR A 60 14.10 18.67 -26.11
CA TYR A 60 13.02 17.75 -25.77
C TYR A 60 13.33 16.85 -24.57
N TRP A 61 14.54 16.30 -24.44
CA TRP A 61 14.88 15.40 -23.33
C TRP A 61 14.75 16.05 -21.95
N PRO A 62 15.31 17.25 -21.71
CA PRO A 62 15.09 17.99 -20.47
C PRO A 62 13.61 18.29 -20.20
N ASP A 63 12.85 18.70 -21.21
CA ASP A 63 11.42 19.02 -21.09
C ASP A 63 10.57 17.79 -20.73
N PHE A 64 10.81 16.67 -21.42
CA PHE A 64 10.16 15.40 -21.14
C PHE A 64 10.47 14.88 -19.72
N LEU A 65 11.73 14.97 -19.29
CA LEU A 65 12.13 14.57 -17.95
C LEU A 65 11.53 15.50 -16.89
N ALA A 66 11.55 16.81 -17.11
CA ALA A 66 10.92 17.78 -16.21
C ALA A 66 9.42 17.46 -16.05
N SER A 67 8.70 17.31 -17.15
CA SER A 67 7.27 16.93 -17.14
C SER A 67 7.03 15.60 -16.44
N THR A 68 7.90 14.61 -16.64
CA THR A 68 7.83 13.31 -15.94
C THR A 68 8.03 13.48 -14.43
N PHE A 69 9.01 14.28 -14.01
CA PHE A 69 9.29 14.53 -12.59
C PHE A 69 8.24 15.42 -11.93
N GLU A 70 7.62 16.35 -12.63
CA GLU A 70 6.51 17.16 -12.13
C GLU A 70 5.26 16.31 -11.87
N ASN A 71 4.90 15.43 -12.82
CA ASN A 71 3.85 14.44 -12.62
C ASN A 71 4.16 13.52 -11.44
N TRP A 72 5.41 13.05 -11.33
CA TRP A 72 5.83 12.24 -10.20
C TRP A 72 5.75 13.01 -8.87
N GLN A 73 6.21 14.26 -8.83
CA GLN A 73 6.18 15.10 -7.64
C GLN A 73 4.74 15.29 -7.14
N SER A 74 3.81 15.63 -8.03
CA SER A 74 2.42 15.90 -7.66
C SER A 74 1.71 14.64 -7.14
N GLU A 75 1.91 13.50 -7.79
CA GLU A 75 1.36 12.21 -7.36
C GLU A 75 1.94 11.77 -6.01
N PHE A 76 3.24 11.95 -5.77
CA PHE A 76 3.83 11.65 -4.46
C PHE A 76 3.27 12.54 -3.36
N LEU A 77 3.13 13.84 -3.63
CA LEU A 77 2.53 14.76 -2.67
C LEU A 77 1.08 14.37 -2.36
N GLN A 78 0.31 13.99 -3.38
CA GLN A 78 -1.05 13.50 -3.23
C GLN A 78 -1.11 12.23 -2.36
N LEU A 79 -0.27 11.23 -2.65
CA LEU A 79 -0.23 9.98 -1.88
C LEU A 79 0.17 10.22 -0.43
N ILE A 80 1.17 11.07 -0.18
CA ILE A 80 1.59 11.47 1.17
C ILE A 80 0.43 12.17 1.88
N TRP A 81 -0.24 13.11 1.23
CA TRP A 81 -1.35 13.84 1.81
C TRP A 81 -2.52 12.91 2.16
N GLN A 82 -2.87 11.98 1.26
CA GLN A 82 -3.91 10.97 1.50
C GLN A 82 -3.54 10.04 2.65
N ALA A 83 -2.32 9.50 2.67
CA ALA A 83 -1.86 8.61 3.72
C ALA A 83 -1.79 9.33 5.08
N ALA A 84 -1.24 10.55 5.11
CA ALA A 84 -1.18 11.38 6.31
C ALA A 84 -2.60 11.75 6.79
N GLY A 85 -3.50 12.13 5.89
CA GLY A 85 -4.90 12.42 6.19
C GLY A 85 -5.62 11.20 6.79
N LEU A 86 -5.45 10.02 6.19
CA LEU A 86 -5.99 8.76 6.73
C LEU A 86 -5.40 8.42 8.09
N MET A 87 -4.09 8.61 8.27
CA MET A 87 -3.42 8.42 9.55
C MET A 87 -3.97 9.38 10.61
N LEU A 88 -4.14 10.66 10.29
CA LEU A 88 -4.73 11.66 11.17
C LEU A 88 -6.19 11.33 11.52
N PHE A 89 -7.01 10.94 10.55
CA PHE A 89 -8.37 10.50 10.79
C PHE A 89 -8.44 9.21 11.61
N TYR A 90 -7.50 8.29 11.43
CA TYR A 90 -7.38 7.12 12.27
C TYR A 90 -7.09 7.53 13.72
N PHE A 91 -6.10 8.40 13.95
CA PHE A 91 -5.77 8.85 15.31
C PHE A 91 -6.89 9.66 15.96
N TRP A 92 -7.57 10.52 15.21
CA TRP A 92 -8.59 11.42 15.75
C TRP A 92 -9.99 10.77 15.82
N GLY A 93 -10.32 9.90 14.86
CA GLY A 93 -11.63 9.27 14.68
C GLY A 93 -11.72 7.81 15.14
N SER A 94 -10.69 7.25 15.78
CA SER A 94 -10.69 5.87 16.30
C SER A 94 -11.71 5.58 17.42
N SER A 95 -12.69 6.44 17.68
CA SER A 95 -13.84 6.08 18.52
C SER A 95 -14.53 4.82 18.00
N GLN A 96 -14.56 4.60 16.69
CA GLN A 96 -15.05 3.37 16.06
C GLN A 96 -14.21 2.12 16.41
N SER A 97 -12.87 2.24 16.49
CA SER A 97 -12.00 1.12 16.91
C SER A 97 -12.21 0.82 18.40
N ARG A 98 -12.32 1.85 19.24
CA ARG A 98 -12.61 1.70 20.67
C ARG A 98 -13.98 1.08 20.93
N GLU A 99 -15.01 1.44 20.16
CA GLU A 99 -16.33 0.82 20.25
C GLU A 99 -16.30 -0.65 19.79
N GLY A 100 -15.53 -0.95 18.73
CA GLY A 100 -15.31 -2.32 18.24
C GLY A 100 -14.66 -3.21 19.29
N ASP A 101 -13.57 -2.74 19.90
CA ASP A 101 -12.83 -3.45 20.96
C ASP A 101 -13.72 -3.68 22.19
N GLN A 102 -14.42 -2.64 22.66
CA GLN A 102 -15.35 -2.76 23.79
C GLN A 102 -16.49 -3.76 23.51
N ARG A 103 -17.01 -3.78 22.28
CA ARG A 103 -18.06 -4.73 21.90
C ARG A 103 -17.52 -6.16 21.77
N LEU A 104 -16.27 -6.33 21.36
CA LEU A 104 -15.61 -7.63 21.31
C LEU A 104 -15.34 -8.15 22.72
N GLU A 105 -14.80 -7.31 23.60
CA GLU A 105 -14.56 -7.60 25.01
C GLU A 105 -15.85 -8.01 25.74
N ALA A 106 -16.94 -7.25 25.55
CA ALA A 106 -18.24 -7.59 26.13
C ALA A 106 -18.78 -8.96 25.67
N LYS A 107 -18.52 -9.37 24.41
CA LYS A 107 -18.90 -10.69 23.90
C LYS A 107 -18.02 -11.80 24.48
N VAL A 108 -16.72 -11.56 24.61
CA VAL A 108 -15.77 -12.50 25.23
C VAL A 108 -16.14 -12.72 26.69
N ASP A 109 -16.43 -11.65 27.43
CA ASP A 109 -16.89 -11.71 28.82
C ASP A 109 -18.17 -12.52 28.98
N ALA A 110 -19.14 -12.34 28.07
CA ALA A 110 -20.38 -13.11 28.08
C ALA A 110 -20.12 -14.62 27.90
N LEU A 111 -19.23 -15.00 26.96
CA LEU A 111 -18.85 -16.39 26.71
C LEU A 111 -18.07 -17.01 27.88
N LEU A 112 -17.17 -16.25 28.51
CA LEU A 112 -16.42 -16.70 29.68
C LEU A 112 -17.36 -16.99 30.85
N ARG A 113 -18.32 -16.10 31.10
CA ARG A 113 -19.34 -16.29 32.15
C ARG A 113 -20.24 -17.50 31.88
N GLU A 114 -20.63 -17.72 30.62
CA GLU A 114 -21.40 -18.90 30.22
C GLU A 114 -20.63 -20.21 30.49
N ARG A 115 -19.30 -20.18 30.36
CA ARG A 115 -18.40 -21.30 30.68
C ARG A 115 -18.06 -21.40 32.18
N GLY A 116 -18.62 -20.53 33.03
CA GLY A 116 -18.36 -20.49 34.46
C GLY A 116 -16.98 -19.90 34.83
N ILE A 117 -16.33 -19.20 33.91
CA ILE A 117 -15.03 -18.56 34.10
C ILE A 117 -15.25 -17.08 34.45
N ASP A 118 -14.64 -16.61 35.53
CA ASP A 118 -14.71 -15.20 35.94
C ASP A 118 -13.73 -14.33 35.12
N PRO A 119 -14.22 -13.42 34.25
CA PRO A 119 -13.36 -12.56 33.44
C PRO A 119 -12.51 -11.62 34.30
N VAL A 120 -13.06 -11.12 35.42
CA VAL A 120 -12.39 -10.13 36.29
C VAL A 120 -11.23 -10.77 37.07
N GLY A 121 -11.30 -12.07 37.31
CA GLY A 121 -10.22 -12.86 37.89
C GLY A 121 -9.04 -13.00 36.94
N ILE A 122 -9.30 -13.26 35.66
CA ILE A 122 -8.27 -13.39 34.62
C ILE A 122 -7.54 -12.06 34.43
N ASP A 123 -8.25 -10.95 34.29
CA ASP A 123 -7.64 -9.62 34.13
C ASP A 123 -6.66 -9.27 35.25
N ARG A 124 -7.03 -9.59 36.50
CA ARG A 124 -6.15 -9.40 37.66
C ARG A 124 -4.90 -10.27 37.61
N GLN A 125 -5.01 -11.51 37.12
CA GLN A 125 -3.85 -12.40 36.97
C GLN A 125 -2.93 -11.90 35.86
N THR A 126 -3.49 -11.53 34.70
CA THR A 126 -2.74 -11.01 33.56
C THR A 126 -1.98 -9.73 33.93
N ARG A 127 -2.63 -8.78 34.63
CA ARG A 127 -1.97 -7.56 35.10
C ARG A 127 -0.82 -7.87 36.07
N LYS A 128 -1.03 -8.80 37.02
CA LYS A 128 0.02 -9.19 37.97
C LYS A 128 1.23 -9.85 37.30
N LEU A 129 1.01 -10.62 36.24
CA LEU A 129 2.08 -11.24 35.47
C LEU A 129 2.90 -10.19 34.70
N ALA A 130 2.22 -9.23 34.05
CA ALA A 130 2.87 -8.13 33.33
C ALA A 130 3.65 -7.17 34.23
N GLU A 131 3.26 -7.03 35.51
CA GLU A 131 3.99 -6.23 36.51
C GLU A 131 5.20 -6.98 37.11
N SER A 132 5.33 -8.29 36.85
CA SER A 132 6.39 -9.14 37.41
C SER A 132 7.52 -9.49 36.42
N GLU A 133 7.40 -9.06 35.17
CA GLU A 133 8.48 -9.04 34.15
C GLU A 133 9.21 -7.68 34.15
#